data_AF-A0A845KMQ8-F1
#
_entry.id   AF-A0A845KMQ8-F1
#
_cell.length_a   1.000
_cell.length_b   1.000
_cell.length_c   1.000
_cell.angle_alpha   90.00
_cell.angle_beta   90.00
_cell.angle_gamma   90.00
#
_symmetry.space_group_name_H-M   'P 1'
#
loop_
_entity.id
_entity.type
_entity.pdbx_description
1 polymer ?
#
loop_
_entity_poly.entity_id
_entity_poly.type
_entity_poly.pdbx_seq_one_letter_code
_entity_poly.pdbx_strand_id
1 'polypeptide(L)'
;MVFYQADKEDPWTYSWVGFNGKLAPYFMHRLGFGYPSLTKELSTEVFEEIKDLLDILISIKNNNTKNDLYTNGILLLLLSKVGTFIEDSKELPERKSRQNSESHVQRAISIVEDFYGRDLTVQYIADKLGLNRSYLSEIFSKQMGVPLKKYILDFRITQSEEFLFTSDWSVDYISQICGFNSPSYFSKIFKEYHGISPTEYRKSRHKREHQTVLVK
;
A
#
# COMPACT_ATOMS: atom_id res chain seq x y z
N MET A 1 -9.70 -25.73 -19.15
CA MET A 1 -10.41 -25.09 -18.03
C MET A 1 -10.36 -26.07 -16.88
N VAL A 2 -9.66 -25.76 -15.79
CA VAL A 2 -9.53 -26.65 -14.63
C VAL A 2 -10.59 -26.23 -13.61
N PHE A 3 -11.43 -27.15 -13.17
CA PHE A 3 -12.49 -26.92 -12.19
C PHE A 3 -12.10 -27.62 -10.89
N TYR A 4 -12.06 -26.86 -9.78
CA TYR A 4 -11.80 -27.38 -8.44
C TYR A 4 -13.11 -27.39 -7.66
N GLN A 5 -13.39 -28.51 -6.99
CA GLN A 5 -14.56 -28.71 -6.13
C GLN A 5 -14.07 -29.21 -4.77
N ALA A 6 -14.76 -28.80 -3.70
CA ALA A 6 -14.50 -29.33 -2.37
C ALA A 6 -14.87 -30.80 -2.26
N ASP A 7 -14.04 -31.56 -1.54
CA ASP A 7 -14.35 -32.92 -1.19
C ASP A 7 -15.68 -32.98 -0.42
N LYS A 8 -16.46 -34.04 -0.64
CA LYS A 8 -17.81 -34.16 -0.06
C LYS A 8 -17.78 -34.55 1.40
N GLU A 9 -16.72 -35.20 1.86
CA GLU A 9 -16.56 -35.67 3.24
C GLU A 9 -15.58 -34.78 4.03
N ASP A 10 -14.58 -34.19 3.38
CA ASP A 10 -13.61 -33.28 3.99
C ASP A 10 -13.40 -31.97 3.18
N PRO A 11 -14.38 -31.05 3.20
CA PRO A 11 -14.33 -29.85 2.37
C PRO A 11 -13.22 -28.89 2.81
N TRP A 12 -12.41 -28.44 1.86
CA TRP A 12 -11.47 -27.35 2.11
C TRP A 12 -12.23 -26.05 2.43
N THR A 13 -11.75 -25.35 3.46
CA THR A 13 -12.24 -24.02 3.82
C THR A 13 -11.23 -22.97 3.37
N TYR A 14 -11.71 -21.83 2.90
CA TYR A 14 -10.87 -20.71 2.52
C TYR A 14 -11.41 -19.43 3.14
N SER A 15 -10.50 -18.58 3.59
CA SER A 15 -10.81 -17.24 4.11
C SER A 15 -9.99 -16.21 3.35
N TRP A 16 -10.58 -15.05 3.08
CA TRP A 16 -9.90 -13.94 2.41
C TRP A 16 -9.83 -12.71 3.32
N VAL A 17 -8.65 -12.10 3.37
CA VAL A 17 -8.45 -10.80 4.04
C VAL A 17 -8.03 -9.78 2.99
N GLY A 18 -8.84 -8.75 2.84
CA GLY A 18 -8.49 -7.56 2.07
C GLY A 18 -8.11 -6.44 3.02
N PHE A 19 -6.96 -5.82 2.81
CA PHE A 19 -6.56 -4.60 3.51
C PHE A 19 -6.01 -3.58 2.52
N ASN A 20 -6.11 -2.30 2.86
CA ASN A 20 -5.60 -1.19 2.08
C ASN A 20 -4.92 -0.19 3.00
N GLY A 21 -4.21 0.79 2.42
CA GLY A 21 -3.55 1.84 3.17
C GLY A 21 -2.17 2.17 2.61
N LYS A 22 -1.62 3.30 3.06
CA LYS A 22 -0.33 3.83 2.57
C LYS A 22 0.83 2.84 2.72
N LEU A 23 0.79 2.04 3.79
CA LEU A 23 1.81 1.03 4.09
C LEU A 23 1.51 -0.35 3.50
N ALA A 24 0.36 -0.56 2.85
CA ALA A 24 0.00 -1.88 2.34
C ALA A 24 1.00 -2.41 1.30
N PRO A 25 1.47 -1.62 0.31
CA PRO A 25 2.51 -2.08 -0.62
C PRO A 25 3.82 -2.43 0.08
N TYR A 26 4.20 -1.65 1.10
CA TYR A 26 5.40 -1.90 1.91
C TYR A 26 5.30 -3.23 2.67
N PHE A 27 4.15 -3.49 3.32
CA PHE A 27 3.92 -4.75 4.02
C PHE A 27 3.91 -5.93 3.05
N MET A 28 3.19 -5.86 1.92
CA MET A 28 3.17 -6.97 0.94
C MET A 28 4.57 -7.34 0.46
N HIS A 29 5.39 -6.34 0.14
CA HIS A 29 6.77 -6.55 -0.23
C HIS A 29 7.61 -7.16 0.92
N ARG A 30 7.60 -6.55 2.11
CA ARG A 30 8.37 -7.01 3.27
C ARG A 30 7.96 -8.42 3.69
N LEU A 31 6.71 -8.79 3.48
CA LEU A 31 6.14 -10.08 3.81
C LEU A 31 6.33 -11.13 2.72
N GLY A 32 7.10 -10.85 1.67
CA GLY A 32 7.38 -11.82 0.60
C GLY A 32 6.15 -12.18 -0.24
N PHE A 33 5.02 -11.50 -0.03
CA PHE A 33 3.84 -11.57 -0.89
C PHE A 33 4.05 -10.63 -2.06
N GLY A 34 4.79 -11.13 -3.03
CA GLY A 34 5.11 -10.46 -4.27
C GLY A 34 5.36 -11.48 -5.37
N TYR A 35 5.48 -11.01 -6.59
CA TYR A 35 5.78 -11.89 -7.72
C TYR A 35 7.17 -12.55 -7.53
N PRO A 36 7.34 -13.86 -7.77
CA PRO A 36 6.37 -14.80 -8.36
C PRO A 36 5.63 -15.71 -7.35
N SER A 37 5.88 -15.61 -6.04
CA SER A 37 5.35 -16.59 -5.08
C SER A 37 3.99 -16.14 -4.52
N LEU A 38 2.90 -16.66 -5.10
CA LEU A 38 1.52 -16.36 -4.68
C LEU A 38 0.94 -17.36 -3.67
N THR A 39 1.63 -18.48 -3.43
CA THR A 39 1.20 -19.53 -2.50
C THR A 39 2.36 -19.96 -1.61
N LYS A 40 2.06 -20.29 -0.35
CA LYS A 40 2.99 -20.84 0.63
C LYS A 40 2.25 -21.86 1.50
N GLU A 41 2.95 -22.93 1.84
CA GLU A 41 2.49 -23.91 2.82
C GLU A 41 2.85 -23.43 4.23
N LEU A 42 1.97 -23.69 5.19
CA LEU A 42 2.10 -23.25 6.58
C LEU A 42 2.19 -24.48 7.49
N SER A 43 2.98 -24.38 8.57
CA SER A 43 2.91 -25.37 9.64
C SER A 43 1.56 -25.27 10.35
N THR A 44 1.09 -26.39 10.91
CA THR A 44 -0.18 -26.45 11.65
C THR A 44 -0.23 -25.45 12.80
N GLU A 45 0.86 -25.30 13.56
CA GLU A 45 0.92 -24.39 14.70
C GLU A 45 0.63 -22.94 14.29
N VAL A 46 1.23 -22.48 13.19
CA VAL A 46 1.04 -21.09 12.77
C VAL A 46 -0.24 -20.90 11.98
N PHE A 47 -0.74 -21.95 11.32
CA PHE A 47 -2.08 -21.92 10.78
C PHE A 47 -3.11 -21.63 11.88
N GLU A 48 -3.01 -22.29 13.03
CA GLU A 48 -3.91 -22.02 14.17
C GLU A 48 -3.74 -20.59 14.71
N GLU A 49 -2.51 -20.09 14.86
CA GLU A 49 -2.29 -18.69 15.29
C GLU A 49 -2.89 -17.66 14.31
N ILE A 50 -2.73 -17.89 13.00
CA ILE A 50 -3.31 -17.04 11.95
C ILE A 50 -4.83 -17.12 12.01
N LYS A 51 -5.39 -18.32 12.15
CA LYS A 51 -6.82 -18.57 12.25
C LYS A 51 -7.44 -17.87 13.46
N ASP A 52 -6.81 -17.92 14.62
CA ASP A 52 -7.26 -17.20 15.82
C ASP A 52 -7.34 -15.68 15.58
N LEU A 53 -6.32 -15.11 14.93
CA LEU A 53 -6.32 -13.68 14.59
C LEU A 53 -7.39 -13.33 13.55
N LEU A 54 -7.65 -14.22 12.59
CA LEU A 54 -8.73 -14.06 11.60
C LEU A 54 -10.11 -14.09 12.27
N ASP A 55 -10.34 -15.02 13.19
CA ASP A 55 -11.60 -15.14 13.91
C ASP A 55 -11.88 -13.89 14.74
N ILE A 56 -10.83 -13.32 15.38
CA ILE A 56 -10.93 -12.02 16.05
C ILE A 56 -11.35 -10.93 15.06
N LEU A 57 -10.68 -10.80 13.91
CA LEU A 57 -11.01 -9.77 12.90
C LEU A 57 -12.45 -9.92 12.36
N ILE A 58 -12.89 -11.16 12.12
CA ILE A 58 -14.26 -11.47 11.66
C ILE A 58 -15.27 -11.09 12.73
N SER A 59 -15.00 -11.39 14.01
CA SER A 59 -15.88 -11.04 15.12
C SER A 59 -16.04 -9.53 15.31
N ILE A 60 -14.96 -8.75 15.12
CA ILE A 60 -15.01 -7.27 15.17
C ILE A 60 -15.93 -6.73 14.10
N LYS A 61 -15.89 -7.28 12.88
CA LYS A 61 -16.78 -6.85 11.79
C LYS A 61 -18.26 -7.03 12.14
N ASN A 62 -18.60 -8.03 12.95
CA ASN A 62 -19.98 -8.35 13.32
C ASN A 62 -20.51 -7.51 14.49
N ASN A 63 -19.63 -6.99 15.33
CA ASN A 63 -19.99 -6.11 16.44
C ASN A 63 -19.86 -4.66 15.97
N ASN A 64 -20.96 -3.90 15.92
CA ASN A 64 -21.06 -2.52 15.39
C ASN A 64 -20.15 -1.45 16.06
N THR A 65 -19.15 -1.85 16.85
CA THR A 65 -18.18 -0.98 17.52
C THR A 65 -16.89 -0.89 16.70
N LYS A 66 -16.60 0.28 16.12
CA LYS A 66 -15.37 0.53 15.39
C LYS A 66 -14.25 0.97 16.34
N ASN A 67 -13.30 0.09 16.61
CA ASN A 67 -12.03 0.44 17.24
C ASN A 67 -10.90 0.25 16.24
N ASP A 68 -10.68 1.27 15.40
CA ASP A 68 -9.73 1.21 14.28
C ASP A 68 -8.30 0.93 14.75
N LEU A 69 -7.91 1.39 15.95
CA LEU A 69 -6.60 1.10 16.53
C LEU A 69 -6.46 -0.37 16.88
N TYR A 70 -7.47 -0.96 17.52
CA TYR A 70 -7.47 -2.38 17.84
C TYR A 70 -7.47 -3.23 16.56
N THR A 71 -8.33 -2.92 15.59
CA THR A 71 -8.37 -3.62 14.30
C THR A 71 -7.04 -3.54 13.57
N ASN A 72 -6.40 -2.37 13.52
CA ASN A 72 -5.07 -2.22 12.93
C ASN A 72 -4.01 -3.00 13.70
N GLY A 73 -4.07 -3.05 15.04
CA GLY A 73 -3.18 -3.85 15.87
C GLY A 73 -3.27 -5.35 15.53
N ILE A 74 -4.48 -5.89 15.44
CA ILE A 74 -4.70 -7.30 15.07
C ILE A 74 -4.25 -7.56 13.63
N LEU A 75 -4.53 -6.65 12.69
CA LEU A 75 -4.04 -6.77 11.31
C LEU A 75 -2.50 -6.81 11.25
N LEU A 76 -1.80 -5.96 12.00
CA LEU A 76 -0.34 -5.95 12.03
C LEU A 76 0.23 -7.23 12.64
N LEU A 77 -0.39 -7.78 13.67
CA LEU A 77 -0.03 -9.09 14.24
C LEU A 77 -0.23 -10.22 13.23
N LEU A 78 -1.37 -10.24 12.55
CA LEU A 78 -1.67 -11.19 11.47
C LEU A 78 -0.59 -11.13 10.41
N LEU A 79 -0.32 -9.94 9.87
CA LEU A 79 0.71 -9.72 8.87
C LEU A 79 2.10 -10.18 9.36
N SER A 80 2.45 -9.90 10.61
CA SER A 80 3.73 -10.35 11.19
C SER A 80 3.84 -11.88 11.23
N LYS A 81 2.80 -12.60 11.65
CA LYS A 81 2.79 -14.07 11.74
C LYS A 81 2.88 -14.73 10.37
N VAL A 82 2.25 -14.12 9.37
CA VAL A 82 2.42 -14.55 7.99
C VAL A 82 3.86 -14.26 7.51
N GLY A 83 4.49 -13.19 7.99
CA GLY A 83 5.84 -12.75 7.61
C GLY A 83 7.02 -13.50 8.24
N THR A 84 6.86 -14.08 9.43
CA THR A 84 7.96 -14.73 10.17
C THR A 84 8.58 -15.92 9.41
N PHE A 85 7.88 -16.49 8.44
CA PHE A 85 8.38 -17.58 7.58
C PHE A 85 9.36 -17.17 6.49
N ILE A 86 9.50 -15.87 6.23
CA ILE A 86 10.43 -15.33 5.22
C ILE A 86 11.87 -15.45 5.73
N GLU A 87 12.07 -15.35 7.03
CA GLU A 87 13.39 -15.40 7.63
C GLU A 87 13.93 -16.85 7.70
N ASP A 88 13.04 -17.83 7.90
CA ASP A 88 13.39 -19.23 8.12
C ASP A 88 13.55 -20.08 6.84
N SER A 89 12.93 -19.70 5.72
CA SER A 89 13.10 -20.41 4.44
C SER A 89 14.44 -20.05 3.77
N LYS A 90 15.52 -20.69 4.24
CA LYS A 90 16.92 -20.54 3.76
C LYS A 90 17.20 -21.09 2.36
N GLU A 91 16.23 -21.60 1.61
CA GLU A 91 16.45 -22.14 0.27
C GLU A 91 15.83 -21.27 -0.82
N LEU A 92 16.49 -20.16 -1.13
CA LEU A 92 16.34 -19.47 -2.42
C LEU A 92 17.76 -19.19 -2.95
N PRO A 93 18.14 -19.69 -4.14
CA PRO A 93 19.37 -19.27 -4.78
C PRO A 93 19.23 -17.78 -5.14
N GLU A 94 20.30 -17.00 -4.91
CA GLU A 94 20.46 -15.55 -5.22
C GLU A 94 20.20 -14.51 -4.10
N ARG A 95 20.61 -14.76 -2.85
CA ARG A 95 20.54 -13.74 -1.78
C ARG A 95 21.36 -12.47 -2.03
N LYS A 96 22.53 -12.50 -2.68
CA LYS A 96 23.40 -11.30 -2.79
C LYS A 96 22.93 -10.24 -3.81
N SER A 97 22.38 -10.66 -4.96
CA SER A 97 21.85 -9.72 -5.96
C SER A 97 20.49 -9.15 -5.54
N ARG A 98 19.63 -10.00 -4.95
CA ARG A 98 18.31 -9.60 -4.43
C ARG A 98 18.41 -8.64 -3.26
N GLN A 99 19.32 -8.88 -2.31
CA GLN A 99 19.49 -7.99 -1.15
C GLN A 99 19.97 -6.59 -1.54
N ASN A 100 20.81 -6.48 -2.59
CA ASN A 100 21.20 -5.18 -3.14
C ASN A 100 20.04 -4.51 -3.90
N SER A 101 19.32 -5.22 -4.77
CA SER A 101 18.17 -4.64 -5.49
C SER A 101 17.01 -4.27 -4.55
N GLU A 102 16.73 -5.10 -3.55
CA GLU A 102 15.71 -4.85 -2.53
C GLU A 102 16.10 -3.64 -1.66
N SER A 103 17.38 -3.52 -1.30
CA SER A 103 17.91 -2.31 -0.65
C SER A 103 17.74 -1.07 -1.53
N HIS A 104 18.00 -1.16 -2.84
CA HIS A 104 17.86 -0.03 -3.75
C HIS A 104 16.41 0.42 -3.93
N VAL A 105 15.47 -0.51 -4.10
CA VAL A 105 14.03 -0.19 -4.20
C VAL A 105 13.51 0.39 -2.90
N GLN A 106 13.88 -0.19 -1.75
CA GLN A 106 13.47 0.35 -0.45
C GLN A 106 14.02 1.76 -0.22
N ARG A 107 15.29 2.01 -0.57
CA ARG A 107 15.88 3.35 -0.48
C ARG A 107 15.24 4.32 -1.48
N ALA A 108 14.84 3.86 -2.66
CA ALA A 108 14.10 4.68 -3.61
C ALA A 108 12.74 5.10 -3.04
N ILE A 109 12.02 4.18 -2.38
CA ILE A 109 10.76 4.48 -1.68
C ILE A 109 10.97 5.55 -0.60
N SER A 110 11.97 5.39 0.27
CA SER A 110 12.26 6.39 1.31
C SER A 110 12.60 7.76 0.72
N ILE A 111 13.34 7.82 -0.39
CA ILE A 111 13.60 9.09 -1.08
C ILE A 111 12.29 9.70 -1.63
N VAL A 112 11.34 8.89 -2.10
CA VAL A 112 10.03 9.41 -2.51
C VAL A 112 9.29 9.99 -1.32
N GLU A 113 9.22 9.26 -0.20
CA GLU A 113 8.53 9.70 1.02
C GLU A 113 9.11 11.00 1.59
N ASP A 114 10.43 11.16 1.56
CA ASP A 114 11.10 12.34 2.11
C ASP A 114 11.09 13.56 1.16
N PHE A 115 11.06 13.33 -0.17
CA PHE A 115 11.31 14.38 -1.16
C PHE A 115 10.20 14.57 -2.21
N TYR A 116 9.06 13.89 -2.12
CA TYR A 116 7.97 13.97 -3.12
C TYR A 116 7.49 15.40 -3.42
N GLY A 117 7.50 16.28 -2.42
CA GLY A 117 7.03 17.67 -2.52
C GLY A 117 7.96 18.61 -3.28
N ARG A 118 9.13 18.13 -3.70
CA ARG A 118 10.08 18.86 -4.55
C ARG A 118 10.01 18.35 -5.98
N ASP A 119 10.81 18.92 -6.88
CA ASP A 119 10.99 18.43 -8.26
C ASP A 119 11.71 17.06 -8.27
N LEU A 120 10.98 16.02 -7.84
CA LEU A 120 11.47 14.67 -7.72
C LEU A 120 11.34 13.93 -9.04
N THR A 121 12.48 13.62 -9.65
CA THR A 121 12.54 12.84 -10.89
C THR A 121 13.17 11.47 -10.64
N VAL A 122 12.87 10.51 -11.53
CA VAL A 122 13.52 9.20 -11.51
C VAL A 122 15.06 9.33 -11.63
N GLN A 123 15.53 10.34 -12.38
CA GLN A 123 16.97 10.62 -12.50
C GLN A 123 17.57 11.05 -11.16
N TYR A 124 16.91 11.97 -10.45
CA TYR A 124 17.38 12.42 -9.13
C TYR A 124 17.51 11.27 -8.14
N ILE A 125 16.54 10.34 -8.11
CA ILE A 125 16.59 9.16 -7.24
C ILE A 125 17.76 8.25 -7.65
N ALA A 126 17.95 8.03 -8.95
CA ALA A 126 19.05 7.22 -9.46
C ALA A 126 20.41 7.82 -9.05
N ASP A 127 20.59 9.13 -9.21
CA ASP A 127 21.82 9.84 -8.84
C ASP A 127 22.08 9.75 -7.34
N LYS A 128 21.04 9.92 -6.49
CA LYS A 128 21.14 9.77 -5.03
C LYS A 128 21.53 8.36 -4.59
N LEU A 129 21.17 7.35 -5.37
CA LEU A 129 21.49 5.95 -5.08
C LEU A 129 22.79 5.49 -5.75
N GLY A 130 23.42 6.32 -6.59
CA GLY A 130 24.58 5.94 -7.39
C GLY A 130 24.27 4.91 -8.47
N LEU A 131 23.04 4.93 -9.01
CA LEU A 131 22.53 3.96 -9.97
C LEU A 131 22.31 4.59 -11.35
N ASN A 132 22.35 3.76 -12.38
CA ASN A 132 21.83 4.14 -13.68
C ASN A 132 20.28 4.25 -13.62
N ARG A 133 19.72 5.29 -14.23
CA ARG A 133 18.26 5.55 -14.29
C ARG A 133 17.45 4.39 -14.87
N SER A 134 17.93 3.78 -15.95
CA SER A 134 17.26 2.66 -16.61
C SER A 134 17.27 1.43 -15.71
N TYR A 135 18.42 1.14 -15.09
CA TYR A 135 18.54 0.06 -14.11
C TYR A 135 17.58 0.25 -12.93
N LEU A 136 17.55 1.45 -12.33
CA LEU A 136 16.62 1.76 -11.24
C LEU A 136 15.16 1.56 -11.67
N SER A 137 14.80 2.06 -12.86
CA SER A 137 13.44 1.92 -13.40
C SER A 137 13.06 0.45 -13.60
N GLU A 138 13.98 -0.35 -14.14
CA GLU A 138 13.79 -1.78 -14.37
C GLU A 138 13.60 -2.53 -13.05
N ILE A 139 14.55 -2.42 -12.11
CA ILE A 139 14.46 -3.14 -10.83
C ILE A 139 13.24 -2.71 -10.02
N PHE A 140 12.92 -1.41 -10.02
CA PHE A 140 11.76 -0.89 -9.31
C PHE A 140 10.47 -1.45 -9.91
N SER A 141 10.33 -1.40 -11.23
CA SER A 141 9.12 -1.90 -11.90
C SER A 141 8.96 -3.41 -11.75
N LYS A 142 10.06 -4.17 -11.81
CA LYS A 142 10.07 -5.61 -11.61
C LYS A 142 9.64 -5.99 -10.19
N GLN A 143 10.07 -5.22 -9.19
CA GLN A 143 9.81 -5.51 -7.78
C GLN A 143 8.46 -4.98 -7.29
N MET A 144 8.06 -3.78 -7.73
CA MET A 144 6.82 -3.11 -7.28
C MET A 144 5.63 -3.33 -8.21
N GLY A 145 5.84 -3.93 -9.38
CA GLY A 145 4.79 -4.13 -10.40
C GLY A 145 4.30 -2.84 -11.08
N VAL A 146 4.87 -1.69 -10.71
CA VAL A 146 4.53 -0.37 -11.27
C VAL A 146 5.78 0.44 -11.56
N PRO A 147 5.80 1.27 -12.63
CA PRO A 147 6.93 2.15 -12.89
C PRO A 147 7.16 3.15 -11.75
N LEU A 148 8.43 3.42 -11.40
CA LEU A 148 8.79 4.38 -10.35
C LEU A 148 8.19 5.78 -10.57
N LYS A 149 8.12 6.23 -11.82
CA LYS A 149 7.45 7.50 -12.16
C LYS A 149 5.96 7.51 -11.78
N LYS A 150 5.27 6.39 -11.99
CA LYS A 150 3.87 6.22 -11.61
C LYS A 150 3.74 6.18 -10.09
N TYR A 151 4.62 5.45 -9.41
CA TYR A 151 4.66 5.41 -7.95
C TYR A 151 4.80 6.80 -7.32
N ILE A 152 5.70 7.65 -7.84
CA ILE A 152 5.84 9.05 -7.40
C ILE A 152 4.52 9.82 -7.58
N LEU A 153 3.87 9.68 -8.75
CA LEU A 153 2.62 10.37 -9.03
C LEU A 153 1.49 9.91 -8.09
N ASP A 154 1.32 8.60 -7.93
CA ASP A 154 0.31 8.00 -7.07
C ASP A 154 0.53 8.45 -5.61
N PHE A 155 1.78 8.47 -5.14
CA PHE A 155 2.14 8.97 -3.81
C PHE A 155 1.74 10.45 -3.63
N ARG A 156 2.08 11.32 -4.60
CA ARG A 156 1.73 12.75 -4.54
C ARG A 156 0.22 12.99 -4.51
N ILE A 157 -0.55 12.21 -5.26
CA ILE A 157 -2.02 12.27 -5.23
C ILE A 157 -2.54 11.87 -3.85
N THR A 158 -2.04 10.78 -3.27
CA THR A 158 -2.42 10.34 -1.92
C THR A 158 -2.11 11.40 -0.85
N GLN A 159 -0.96 12.09 -0.93
CA GLN A 159 -0.65 13.18 0.01
C GLN A 159 -1.56 14.39 -0.20
N SER A 160 -1.88 14.72 -1.46
CA SER A 160 -2.79 15.83 -1.76
C SER A 160 -4.21 15.59 -1.24
N GLU A 161 -4.68 14.33 -1.27
CA GLU A 161 -5.97 13.92 -0.72
C GLU A 161 -6.05 14.22 0.78
N GLU A 162 -4.99 13.87 1.52
CA GLU A 162 -4.89 14.16 2.95
C GLU A 162 -4.92 15.66 3.23
N PHE A 163 -4.18 16.49 2.50
CA PHE A 163 -4.22 17.93 2.69
C PHE A 163 -5.58 18.54 2.30
N LEU A 164 -6.23 18.02 1.25
CA LEU A 164 -7.57 18.44 0.86
C LEU A 164 -8.60 18.11 1.96
N PHE A 165 -8.38 17.01 2.69
CA PHE A 165 -9.26 16.54 3.75
C PHE A 165 -8.97 17.20 5.12
N THR A 166 -7.72 17.50 5.44
CA THR A 166 -7.31 17.94 6.79
C THR A 166 -7.06 19.44 6.91
N SER A 167 -6.90 20.16 5.80
CA SER A 167 -6.55 21.58 5.79
C SER A 167 -7.50 22.42 4.94
N ASP A 168 -7.45 23.74 5.13
CA ASP A 168 -8.18 24.74 4.33
C ASP A 168 -7.28 25.44 3.31
N TRP A 169 -6.09 24.90 3.03
CA TRP A 169 -5.15 25.48 2.07
C TRP A 169 -5.75 25.55 0.66
N SER A 170 -5.32 26.51 -0.16
CA SER A 170 -5.82 26.58 -1.54
C SER A 170 -5.40 25.33 -2.34
N VAL A 171 -6.21 24.94 -3.33
CA VAL A 171 -5.90 23.82 -4.24
C VAL A 171 -4.55 24.06 -4.94
N ASP A 172 -4.27 25.32 -5.28
CA ASP A 172 -3.00 25.73 -5.90
C ASP A 172 -1.81 25.52 -4.95
N TYR A 173 -1.95 25.88 -3.67
CA TYR A 173 -0.90 25.66 -2.68
C TYR A 173 -0.66 24.17 -2.44
N ILE A 174 -1.72 23.37 -2.32
CA ILE A 174 -1.62 21.91 -2.17
C ILE A 174 -0.90 21.28 -3.37
N SER A 175 -1.24 21.71 -4.59
CA SER A 175 -0.55 21.29 -5.80
C SER A 175 0.96 21.55 -5.71
N GLN A 176 1.37 22.73 -5.24
CA GLN A 176 2.78 23.11 -5.15
C GLN A 176 3.53 22.28 -4.10
N ILE A 177 3.01 22.17 -2.89
CA ILE A 177 3.69 21.43 -1.80
C ILE A 177 3.73 19.92 -2.04
N CYS A 178 2.79 19.38 -2.84
CA CYS A 178 2.81 18.00 -3.28
C CYS A 178 3.74 17.78 -4.49
N GLY A 179 4.42 18.82 -4.99
CA GLY A 179 5.41 18.70 -6.07
C GLY A 179 4.81 18.60 -7.48
N PHE A 180 3.59 19.11 -7.70
CA PHE A 180 3.02 19.22 -9.05
C PHE A 180 3.45 20.53 -9.72
N ASN A 181 3.91 20.41 -10.97
CA ASN A 181 4.45 21.54 -11.73
C ASN A 181 3.38 22.57 -12.13
N SER A 182 2.09 22.19 -12.16
CA SER A 182 1.01 23.13 -12.35
C SER A 182 -0.28 22.68 -11.65
N PRO A 183 -1.06 23.62 -11.06
CA PRO A 183 -2.36 23.32 -10.48
C PRO A 183 -3.36 22.73 -11.47
N SER A 184 -3.27 23.11 -12.75
CA SER A 184 -4.13 22.55 -13.81
C SER A 184 -3.80 21.09 -14.10
N TYR A 185 -2.51 20.73 -14.15
CA TYR A 185 -2.10 19.33 -14.31
C TYR A 185 -2.49 18.50 -13.09
N PHE A 186 -2.26 19.03 -11.89
CA PHE A 186 -2.72 18.41 -10.65
C PHE A 186 -4.22 18.12 -10.67
N SER A 187 -5.04 19.13 -10.96
CA SER A 187 -6.50 19.00 -10.95
C SER A 187 -7.00 17.99 -11.97
N LYS A 188 -6.34 17.91 -13.15
CA LYS A 188 -6.63 16.89 -14.16
C LYS A 188 -6.32 15.49 -13.65
N ILE A 189 -5.11 15.24 -13.15
CA ILE A 189 -4.71 13.93 -12.65
C ILE A 189 -5.57 13.51 -11.45
N PHE A 190 -5.82 14.42 -10.53
CA PHE A 190 -6.66 14.14 -9.36
C PHE A 190 -8.08 13.73 -9.78
N LYS A 191 -8.65 14.40 -10.78
CA LYS A 191 -9.96 14.04 -11.34
C LYS A 191 -9.93 12.69 -12.07
N GLU A 192 -8.87 12.38 -12.80
CA GLU A 192 -8.70 11.06 -13.40
C GLU A 192 -8.60 9.95 -12.34
N TYR A 193 -7.98 10.25 -11.19
CA TYR A 193 -7.78 9.30 -10.10
C TYR A 193 -9.04 9.07 -9.26
N HIS A 194 -9.77 10.14 -8.90
CA HIS A 194 -10.93 10.07 -7.98
C HIS A 194 -12.29 10.25 -8.66
N GLY A 195 -12.33 10.56 -9.96
CA GLY A 195 -13.56 10.85 -10.72
C GLY A 195 -14.12 12.27 -10.53
N ILE A 196 -13.65 13.01 -9.53
CA ILE A 196 -14.10 14.38 -9.17
C ILE A 196 -12.91 15.32 -9.00
N SER A 197 -13.12 16.62 -9.17
CA SER A 197 -12.05 17.62 -9.00
C SER A 197 -11.61 17.77 -7.53
N PRO A 198 -10.39 18.26 -7.26
CA PRO A 198 -9.92 18.56 -5.89
C PRO A 198 -10.90 19.45 -5.10
N THR A 199 -11.47 20.45 -5.75
CA THR A 199 -12.43 21.38 -5.14
C THR A 199 -13.74 20.68 -4.77
N GLU A 200 -14.24 19.80 -5.63
CA GLU A 200 -15.42 18.97 -5.35
C GLU A 200 -15.14 17.95 -4.25
N TYR A 201 -13.95 17.34 -4.26
CA TYR A 201 -13.49 16.44 -3.22
C TYR A 201 -13.50 17.13 -1.85
N ARG A 202 -12.96 18.34 -1.74
CA ARG A 202 -13.03 19.13 -0.49
C ARG A 202 -14.46 19.47 -0.09
N LYS A 203 -15.34 19.84 -1.03
CA LYS A 203 -16.75 20.09 -0.70
C LYS A 203 -17.45 18.84 -0.13
N SER A 204 -17.03 17.65 -0.55
CA SER A 204 -17.57 16.40 -0.02
C SER A 204 -17.19 16.16 1.46
N ARG A 205 -16.04 16.66 1.92
CA ARG A 205 -15.66 16.70 3.35
C ARG A 205 -16.72 17.42 4.17
N HIS A 206 -17.08 18.65 3.79
CA HIS A 206 -18.06 19.45 4.52
C HIS A 206 -19.46 18.81 4.53
N LYS A 207 -19.86 18.10 3.46
CA LYS A 207 -21.12 17.33 3.47
C LYS A 207 -21.11 16.19 4.47
N ARG A 208 -19.98 15.48 4.63
CA ARG A 208 -19.82 14.41 5.62
C ARG A 208 -19.80 14.95 7.06
N GLU A 209 -19.10 16.05 7.31
CA GLU A 209 -19.12 16.72 8.63
C GLU A 209 -20.53 17.18 9.03
N HIS A 210 -21.33 17.72 8.10
CA HIS A 210 -22.72 18.13 8.40
C HIS A 210 -23.71 16.95 8.52
N GLN A 211 -23.40 15.78 7.95
CA GLN A 211 -24.20 14.56 8.14
C GLN A 211 -23.92 13.88 9.48
N THR A 212 -22.69 13.97 10.00
CA THR A 212 -22.33 13.38 11.31
C THR A 212 -22.93 14.14 12.50
N VAL A 213 -23.35 15.41 12.31
CA VAL A 213 -23.94 16.24 13.38
C VAL A 213 -25.48 16.15 13.43
N LEU A 214 -26.13 15.46 12.48
CA LEU A 214 -27.59 15.28 12.44
C LEU A 214 -27.99 13.81 12.69
N VAL A 215 -27.53 13.26 13.81
CA VAL A 215 -28.15 12.07 14.41
C VAL A 215 -28.66 12.49 15.78
N LYS A 216 -29.96 12.84 15.83
CA LYS A 216 -30.73 12.90 17.08
C LYS A 216 -31.12 11.48 17.49
#